data_AF-A0A359DAX9-F1
#
_entry.id   AF-A0A359DAX9-F1
#
_cell.length_a   1.000
_cell.length_b   1.000
_cell.length_c   1.000
_cell.angle_alpha   90.00
_cell.angle_beta   90.00
_cell.angle_gamma   90.00
#
_symmetry.space_group_name_H-M   'P 1'
#
loop_
_entity.id
_entity.type
_entity.pdbx_description
1 polymer ?
#
loop_
_entity_poly.entity_id
_entity_poly.type
_entity_poly.pdbx_seq_one_letter_code
_entity_poly.pdbx_strand_id
1 'polypeptide(L)'
;VHRIGRTGRAGATGLAVSLVCADEVQLLSAIETLTQQVLQRIDEADFIPDHRVPQTLPGGQVVKKPKKAKKPKVVGGGKGGSLGRWMESDEPAAPTVKAVRKVPSFGGKPTAKKPAR
;
A
#
# COMPACT_ATOMS: atom_id res chain seq x y z
N VAL A 1 14.42 -21.06 -5.46
CA VAL A 1 14.87 -22.22 -4.64
C VAL A 1 15.60 -23.28 -5.47
N HIS A 2 14.96 -23.95 -6.44
CA HIS A 2 15.56 -25.09 -7.18
C HIS A 2 16.96 -24.84 -7.77
N ARG A 3 17.23 -23.64 -8.28
CA ARG A 3 18.54 -23.27 -8.86
C ARG A 3 19.61 -23.10 -7.77
N ILE A 4 19.37 -22.22 -6.80
CA ILE A 4 20.34 -21.94 -5.72
C ILE A 4 20.56 -23.15 -4.80
N GLY A 5 19.57 -24.04 -4.64
CA GLY A 5 19.70 -25.28 -3.88
C GLY A 5 20.56 -26.37 -4.56
N ARG A 6 21.22 -26.06 -5.68
CA ARG A 6 22.22 -26.94 -6.31
C ARG A 6 23.61 -26.79 -5.68
N THR A 7 23.90 -25.68 -4.99
CA THR A 7 25.19 -25.40 -4.36
C THR A 7 25.20 -25.83 -2.87
N GLY A 8 26.39 -25.93 -2.26
CA GLY A 8 26.54 -26.11 -0.80
C GLY A 8 25.96 -27.41 -0.20
N ARG A 9 26.19 -28.57 -0.84
CA ARG A 9 25.74 -29.88 -0.33
C ARG A 9 26.78 -30.53 0.59
N ALA A 10 26.36 -31.51 1.38
CA ALA A 10 27.24 -32.27 2.28
C ALA A 10 28.08 -31.41 3.25
N GLY A 11 27.49 -30.32 3.77
CA GLY A 11 28.15 -29.42 4.72
C GLY A 11 29.14 -28.44 4.10
N ALA A 12 29.35 -28.49 2.78
CA ALA A 12 30.17 -27.51 2.08
C ALA A 12 29.45 -26.17 1.91
N THR A 13 30.20 -25.07 1.84
CA THR A 13 29.67 -23.75 1.51
C THR A 13 29.40 -23.64 0.01
N GLY A 14 28.34 -22.93 -0.38
CA GLY A 14 28.01 -22.66 -1.78
C GLY A 14 27.71 -21.18 -1.99
N LEU A 15 28.07 -20.66 -3.17
CA LEU A 15 27.76 -19.29 -3.58
C LEU A 15 26.77 -19.30 -4.75
N ALA A 16 25.84 -18.35 -4.73
CA ALA A 16 24.91 -18.13 -5.82
C ALA A 16 24.75 -16.62 -6.05
N VAL A 17 25.06 -16.18 -7.26
CA VAL A 17 24.96 -14.77 -7.68
C VAL A 17 23.76 -14.62 -8.61
N SER A 18 22.94 -13.61 -8.37
CA SER A 18 21.83 -13.23 -9.24
C SER A 18 22.13 -11.87 -9.85
N LEU A 19 22.16 -11.80 -11.19
CA LEU A 19 22.25 -10.54 -11.92
C LEU A 19 20.83 -10.01 -12.10
N VAL A 20 20.59 -8.77 -11.70
CA VAL A 20 19.25 -8.18 -11.64
C VAL A 20 19.27 -6.75 -12.17
N CYS A 21 18.29 -6.40 -12.99
CA CYS A 21 18.06 -5.05 -13.49
C CYS A 21 16.99 -4.31 -12.67
N ALA A 22 16.92 -2.98 -12.82
CA ALA A 22 15.97 -2.16 -12.06
C ALA A 22 14.49 -2.49 -12.34
N ASP A 23 14.16 -2.98 -13.53
CA ASP A 23 12.80 -3.40 -13.89
C ASP A 23 12.35 -4.67 -13.14
N GLU A 24 13.30 -5.47 -12.68
CA GLU A 24 13.07 -6.75 -12.01
C GLU A 24 12.94 -6.60 -10.50
N VAL A 25 12.82 -5.37 -9.97
CA VAL A 25 12.78 -5.13 -8.52
C VAL A 25 11.64 -5.86 -7.81
N GLN A 26 10.52 -6.08 -8.52
CA GLN A 26 9.38 -6.82 -7.99
C GLN A 26 9.70 -8.31 -7.83
N LEU A 27 10.44 -8.88 -8.78
CA LEU A 27 10.90 -10.27 -8.71
C LEU A 27 11.90 -10.44 -7.58
N LEU A 28 12.85 -9.50 -7.44
CA LEU A 28 13.81 -9.48 -6.33
C LEU A 28 13.09 -9.43 -4.98
N SER A 29 12.14 -8.50 -4.82
CA SER A 29 11.31 -8.35 -3.62
C SER A 29 10.57 -9.64 -3.26
N ALA A 30 9.98 -10.32 -4.25
CA ALA A 30 9.28 -11.58 -4.04
C ALA A 30 10.24 -12.69 -3.57
N ILE A 31 11.45 -12.75 -4.13
CA ILE A 31 12.48 -13.72 -3.72
C ILE A 31 12.89 -13.46 -2.26
N GLU A 32 13.20 -12.22 -1.90
CA GLU A 32 13.59 -11.85 -0.53
C GLU A 32 12.49 -12.12 0.50
N THR A 33 11.23 -11.94 0.09
CA THR A 33 10.07 -12.30 0.93
C THR A 33 9.98 -13.81 1.13
N LEU A 34 10.20 -14.59 0.06
CA LEU A 34 10.14 -16.04 0.10
C LEU A 34 11.29 -16.67 0.90
N THR A 35 12.50 -16.16 0.73
CA THR A 35 13.69 -16.64 1.46
C THR A 35 13.84 -16.01 2.84
N GLN A 36 13.08 -14.96 3.13
CA GLN A 36 13.14 -14.15 4.35
C GLN A 36 14.53 -13.55 4.61
N GLN A 37 15.30 -13.32 3.54
CA GLN A 37 16.67 -12.83 3.59
C GLN A 37 16.82 -11.68 2.60
N VAL A 38 17.44 -10.58 3.05
CA VAL A 38 17.81 -9.48 2.17
C VAL A 38 19.11 -9.84 1.45
N LEU A 39 19.12 -9.75 0.13
CA LEU A 39 20.30 -10.08 -0.67
C LEU A 39 21.25 -8.88 -0.73
N GLN A 40 22.53 -9.15 -0.49
CA GLN A 40 23.56 -8.12 -0.57
C GLN A 40 23.75 -7.68 -2.03
N ARG A 41 23.90 -6.36 -2.24
CA ARG A 41 24.12 -5.77 -3.56
C ARG A 41 25.59 -5.44 -3.70
N ILE A 42 26.22 -6.05 -4.69
CA ILE A 42 27.62 -5.87 -5.01
C ILE A 42 27.67 -5.31 -6.42
N ASP A 43 28.38 -4.20 -6.58
CA ASP A 43 28.64 -3.60 -7.88
C ASP A 43 30.00 -4.07 -8.37
N GLU A 44 30.06 -4.66 -9.55
CA GLU A 44 31.30 -5.07 -10.19
C GLU A 44 31.89 -3.90 -10.98
N ALA A 45 33.22 -3.74 -10.92
CA ALA A 45 33.91 -2.55 -11.47
C ALA A 45 33.69 -2.36 -12.98
N ASP A 46 33.63 -3.45 -13.73
CA ASP A 46 33.42 -3.44 -15.18
C ASP A 46 31.94 -3.49 -15.58
N PHE A 47 31.02 -3.59 -14.61
CA PHE A 47 29.58 -3.78 -14.86
C PHE A 47 28.73 -2.87 -13.97
N ILE A 48 28.95 -1.56 -14.11
CA ILE A 48 28.18 -0.54 -13.40
C ILE A 48 26.88 -0.26 -14.16
N PRO A 49 25.69 -0.63 -13.65
CA PRO A 49 24.43 -0.29 -14.30
C PRO A 49 24.13 1.21 -14.23
N ASP A 50 23.72 1.77 -15.38
CA ASP A 50 23.22 3.14 -15.48
C ASP A 50 21.96 3.36 -14.63
N HIS A 51 21.05 2.37 -14.63
CA HIS A 51 19.84 2.39 -13.81
C HIS A 51 19.95 1.42 -12.64
N ARG A 52 20.26 1.98 -11.46
CA ARG A 52 20.42 1.23 -10.20
C ARG A 52 19.10 0.62 -9.74
N VAL A 53 19.18 -0.63 -9.30
CA VAL A 53 18.07 -1.32 -8.63
C VAL A 53 17.69 -0.57 -7.34
N PRO A 54 16.41 -0.22 -7.10
CA PRO A 54 15.96 0.41 -5.85
C PRO A 54 16.13 -0.48 -4.63
N GLN A 55 16.53 0.05 -3.47
CA GLN A 55 16.74 -0.75 -2.25
C GLN A 55 15.44 -1.35 -1.69
N THR A 56 15.56 -2.55 -1.11
CA THR A 56 14.48 -3.33 -0.51
C THR A 56 14.75 -3.52 0.99
N LEU A 57 13.69 -3.51 1.79
CA LEU A 57 13.73 -3.80 3.22
C LEU A 57 13.45 -5.28 3.48
N PRO A 58 13.78 -5.79 4.68
CA PRO A 58 13.36 -7.12 5.12
C PRO A 58 11.85 -7.33 4.91
N GLY A 59 11.48 -8.43 4.26
CA GLY A 59 10.09 -8.71 3.86
C GLY A 59 9.70 -8.13 2.48
N GLY A 60 10.68 -7.77 1.65
CA GLY A 60 10.47 -7.42 0.25
C GLY A 60 9.82 -6.06 0.01
N GLN A 61 9.70 -5.19 1.02
CA GLN A 61 9.16 -3.85 0.78
C GLN A 61 10.18 -3.00 0.01
N VAL A 62 9.82 -2.60 -1.20
CA VAL A 62 10.62 -1.67 -2.00
C VAL A 62 10.53 -0.28 -1.37
N VAL A 63 11.67 0.28 -0.97
CA VAL A 63 11.73 1.62 -0.39
C VAL A 63 11.45 2.64 -1.49
N LYS A 64 10.18 3.06 -1.57
CA LYS A 64 9.82 4.23 -2.36
C LYS A 64 10.37 5.44 -1.64
N LYS A 65 11.29 6.18 -2.27
CA LYS A 65 11.77 7.46 -1.74
C LYS A 65 10.55 8.30 -1.34
N PRO A 66 10.52 8.85 -0.11
CA PRO A 66 9.38 9.64 0.33
C PRO A 66 9.22 10.81 -0.62
N LYS A 67 8.04 10.90 -1.24
CA LYS A 67 7.67 12.03 -2.10
C LYS A 67 7.72 13.26 -1.19
N LYS A 68 8.67 14.18 -1.43
CA LYS A 68 8.81 15.43 -0.67
C LYS A 68 7.42 16.02 -0.46
N ALA A 69 7.04 16.23 0.81
CA ALA A 69 5.77 16.85 1.16
C ALA A 69 5.67 18.19 0.41
N LYS A 70 4.62 18.35 -0.40
CA LYS A 70 4.33 19.64 -1.03
C LYS A 70 4.09 20.62 0.10
N LYS A 71 4.97 21.61 0.24
CA LYS A 71 4.77 22.72 1.18
C LYS A 71 3.39 23.32 0.92
N PRO A 72 2.54 23.51 1.94
CA PRO A 72 1.26 24.18 1.74
C PRO A 72 1.57 25.61 1.25
N LYS A 73 1.01 25.95 0.08
CA LYS A 73 1.12 27.29 -0.47
C LYS A 73 0.29 28.21 0.43
N VAL A 74 0.95 28.99 1.27
CA VAL A 74 0.31 30.06 2.04
C VAL A 74 -0.23 31.07 1.03
N VAL A 75 -1.54 31.07 0.83
CA VAL A 75 -2.26 32.11 0.08
C VAL A 75 -2.58 33.21 1.08
N GLY A 76 -1.63 34.12 1.24
CA GLY A 76 -1.86 35.40 1.89
C GLY A 76 -2.41 36.40 0.87
N GLY A 77 -3.57 36.98 1.17
CA GLY A 77 -3.98 38.29 0.68
C GLY A 77 -4.73 38.33 -0.66
N GLY A 78 -6.06 38.38 -0.57
CA GLY A 78 -6.85 39.22 -1.48
C GLY A 78 -7.84 38.53 -2.41
N LYS A 79 -9.13 38.67 -2.03
CA LYS A 79 -10.32 38.78 -2.89
C LYS A 79 -11.05 37.47 -3.31
N GLY A 80 -12.16 37.24 -2.61
CA GLY A 80 -13.39 36.69 -3.21
C GLY A 80 -13.64 35.20 -2.97
N GLY A 81 -14.38 34.86 -1.90
CA GLY A 81 -14.85 33.49 -1.70
C GLY A 81 -15.53 33.26 -0.37
N SER A 82 -16.79 33.69 -0.26
CA SER A 82 -17.84 33.28 0.69
C SER A 82 -17.49 32.15 1.69
N LEU A 83 -16.88 32.50 2.82
CA LEU A 83 -16.72 31.59 3.96
C LEU A 83 -17.02 32.23 5.33
N GLY A 84 -17.60 33.44 5.33
CA GLY A 84 -18.00 34.16 6.54
C GLY A 84 -19.43 33.88 7.04
N ARG A 85 -20.16 32.95 6.42
CA ARG A 85 -21.55 32.60 6.80
C ARG A 85 -21.62 31.30 7.62
N TRP A 86 -20.70 31.11 8.57
CA TRP A 86 -20.62 29.87 9.35
C TRP A 86 -20.34 30.06 10.85
N MET A 87 -20.20 31.29 11.37
CA MET A 87 -19.92 31.48 12.81
C MET A 87 -20.78 32.49 13.57
N GLU A 88 -21.57 33.36 12.93
CA GLU A 88 -22.34 34.37 13.67
C GLU A 88 -23.82 34.31 13.29
N SER A 89 -24.65 33.77 14.20
CA SER A 89 -25.84 34.44 14.75
C SER A 89 -26.77 33.43 15.41
N ASP A 90 -26.84 33.57 16.73
CA ASP A 90 -27.88 33.12 17.65
C ASP A 90 -29.33 33.24 17.10
N GLU A 91 -30.15 32.29 17.54
CA GLU A 91 -31.59 31.99 17.35
C GLU A 91 -32.62 33.15 17.41
N PRO A 92 -33.96 32.92 17.17
CA PRO A 92 -34.66 31.66 16.81
C PRO A 92 -35.69 31.79 15.66
N ALA A 93 -35.82 30.77 14.80
CA ALA A 93 -37.04 30.58 14.00
C ALA A 93 -37.26 29.10 13.65
N ALA A 94 -38.11 28.45 14.46
CA ALA A 94 -38.84 27.18 14.28
C ALA A 94 -38.31 26.14 13.27
N PRO A 95 -37.94 24.92 13.70
CA PRO A 95 -37.53 23.87 12.77
C PRO A 95 -38.74 23.24 12.06
N THR A 96 -38.86 23.43 10.74
CA THR A 96 -39.73 22.59 9.91
C THR A 96 -39.07 21.21 9.73
N VAL A 97 -39.48 20.25 10.56
CA VAL A 97 -39.07 18.85 10.47
C VAL A 97 -39.60 18.25 9.17
N LYS A 98 -38.72 17.87 8.24
CA LYS A 98 -39.08 17.04 7.07
C LYS A 98 -38.87 15.57 7.43
N ALA A 99 -39.94 14.79 7.26
CA ALA A 99 -40.07 13.40 7.66
C ALA A 99 -38.95 12.48 7.12
N VAL A 100 -38.40 11.65 8.03
CA VAL A 100 -37.53 10.51 7.73
C VAL A 100 -38.27 9.54 6.81
N ARG A 101 -37.72 9.30 5.61
CA ARG A 101 -38.17 8.19 4.75
C ARG A 101 -37.76 6.86 5.37
N LYS A 102 -38.73 5.95 5.40
CA LYS A 102 -38.62 4.59 5.94
C LYS A 102 -37.60 3.77 5.14
N VAL A 103 -36.59 3.23 5.82
CA VAL A 103 -35.66 2.25 5.25
C VAL A 103 -36.39 0.91 5.01
N PRO A 104 -36.13 0.20 3.90
CA PRO A 104 -36.72 -1.13 3.71
C PRO A 104 -36.01 -2.16 4.60
N SER A 105 -36.81 -2.94 5.32
CA SER A 105 -36.39 -4.03 6.19
C SER A 105 -35.94 -5.24 5.37
N PHE A 106 -34.67 -5.60 5.41
CA PHE A 106 -34.17 -6.91 4.96
C PHE A 106 -34.24 -7.91 6.12
N GLY A 107 -35.32 -8.68 6.17
CA GLY A 107 -35.55 -9.64 7.25
C GLY A 107 -36.67 -10.64 6.96
N GLY A 108 -36.61 -11.33 5.83
CA GLY A 108 -37.51 -12.44 5.51
C GLY A 108 -37.01 -13.74 6.13
N LYS A 109 -37.71 -14.25 7.15
CA LYS A 109 -37.45 -15.55 7.78
C LYS A 109 -38.18 -16.64 6.98
N PRO A 110 -37.51 -17.63 6.36
CA PRO A 110 -38.22 -18.73 5.72
C PRO A 110 -38.76 -19.72 6.77
N THR A 111 -40.03 -20.04 6.63
CA THR A 111 -40.85 -20.88 7.51
C THR A 111 -40.47 -22.36 7.42
N ALA A 112 -40.40 -23.02 8.58
CA ALA A 112 -40.17 -24.46 8.73
C ALA A 112 -41.27 -25.30 8.05
N LYS A 113 -40.88 -26.26 7.21
CA LYS A 113 -41.75 -27.37 6.79
C LYS A 113 -41.56 -28.56 7.75
N LYS A 114 -42.64 -29.01 8.36
CA LYS A 114 -42.72 -30.26 9.14
C LYS A 114 -42.60 -31.49 8.21
N PRO A 115 -42.00 -32.60 8.65
CA PRO A 115 -42.12 -33.87 7.94
C PRO A 115 -43.48 -34.52 8.24
N ALA A 116 -44.13 -35.07 7.21
CA ALA A 116 -45.24 -36.00 7.37
C ALA A 116 -44.73 -37.43 7.17
N ARG A 117 -45.35 -38.32 7.96
CA ARG A 117 -45.12 -39.75 8.20
C ARG A 117 -45.11 -40.61 6.94
#